data_AF-A0A928PXC4-F1
#
_entry.id   AF-A0A928PXC4-F1
#
_cell.length_a   1.000
_cell.length_b   1.000
_cell.length_c   1.000
_cell.angle_alpha   90.00
_cell.angle_beta   90.00
_cell.angle_gamma   90.00
#
_symmetry.space_group_name_H-M   'P 1'
#
loop_
_entity.id
_entity.type
_entity.pdbx_description
1 polymer ?
#
loop_
_entity_poly.entity_id
_entity_poly.type
_entity_poly.pdbx_seq_one_letter_code
_entity_poly.pdbx_strand_id
1 'polypeptide(L)' 'MTAFETAIKAAQLFSDKKGRDISVIKISDVSSLSDYMVIATGNNSTHVKSLADDVEFALKEQG' A
#
# COMPACT_ATOMS: atom_id res chain seq x y z
N MET A 1 8.27 -13.03 2.77
CA MET A 1 8.38 -11.58 2.57
C MET A 1 8.32 -10.89 3.91
N THR A 2 9.19 -9.93 4.16
CA THR A 2 9.12 -9.12 5.38
C THR A 2 8.07 -8.02 5.25
N ALA A 3 7.46 -7.59 6.36
CA ALA A 3 6.40 -6.57 6.36
C ALA A 3 6.83 -5.24 5.71
N PHE A 4 8.13 -4.92 5.76
CA PHE A 4 8.70 -3.73 5.12
C PHE A 4 8.73 -3.82 3.59
N GLU A 5 9.10 -4.97 3.03
CA GLU A 5 9.12 -5.18 1.58
C GLU A 5 7.72 -5.05 0.98
N THR A 6 6.72 -5.60 1.67
CA THR A 6 5.30 -5.47 1.30
C THR A 6 4.87 -4.00 1.29
N ALA A 7 5.23 -3.22 2.30
CA ALA A 7 4.89 -1.80 2.38
C ALA A 7 5.57 -0.98 1.26
N ILE A 8 6.85 -1.24 0.97
CA ILE A 8 7.58 -0.59 -0.13
C ILE A 8 6.94 -0.90 -1.48
N LYS A 9 6.58 -2.16 -1.72
CA LYS A 9 5.91 -2.56 -2.97
C LYS A 9 4.54 -1.90 -3.11
N ALA A 10 3.73 -1.89 -2.05
CA ALA A 10 2.45 -1.19 -2.06
C ALA A 10 2.64 0.30 -2.39
N ALA A 11 3.60 0.97 -1.76
CA ALA A 11 3.94 2.37 -2.05
C ALA A 11 4.39 2.57 -3.51
N GLN A 12 5.19 1.66 -4.06
CA GLN A 12 5.59 1.69 -5.47
C GLN A 12 4.39 1.54 -6.41
N LEU A 13 3.49 0.59 -6.15
CA LEU A 13 2.25 0.39 -6.91
C LEU A 13 1.36 1.63 -6.87
N PHE A 14 1.20 2.23 -5.69
CA PHE A 14 0.50 3.50 -5.56
C PHE A 14 1.15 4.59 -6.41
N SER A 15 2.49 4.63 -6.46
CA SER A 15 3.23 5.63 -7.24
C SER A 15 3.11 5.41 -8.75
N ASP A 16 3.17 4.16 -9.20
CA ASP A 16 3.06 3.77 -10.62
C ASP A 16 1.69 4.15 -11.21
N LYS A 17 0.64 3.93 -10.43
CA LYS A 17 -0.75 4.25 -10.79
C LYS A 17 -1.14 5.70 -10.55
N LYS A 18 -0.18 6.62 -10.35
CA LYS A 18 -0.42 8.06 -10.09
C LYS A 18 -1.26 8.33 -8.83
N GLY A 19 -1.11 7.52 -7.80
CA GLY A 19 -1.60 7.83 -6.45
C GLY A 19 -0.95 9.12 -5.96
N ARG A 20 -1.75 10.00 -5.38
CA ARG A 20 -1.27 11.23 -4.73
C ARG A 20 -1.13 10.97 -3.24
N ASP A 21 -0.27 11.74 -2.58
CA ASP A 21 -0.16 11.73 -1.12
C ASP A 21 0.10 10.32 -0.55
N ILE A 22 1.20 9.71 -1.00
CA ILE A 22 1.61 8.37 -0.55
C ILE A 22 2.48 8.55 0.70
N SER A 23 1.98 8.10 1.84
CA SER A 23 2.68 8.14 3.13
C SER A 23 2.78 6.75 3.73
N VAL A 24 4.00 6.34 4.09
CA VAL A 24 4.25 5.09 4.81
C VAL A 24 4.52 5.43 6.27
N ILE A 25 3.65 4.95 7.15
CA ILE A 25 3.71 5.17 8.59
C ILE A 25 4.10 3.85 9.24
N LYS A 26 5.20 3.85 10.00
CA LYS A 26 5.58 2.70 10.81
C LYS A 26 4.78 2.73 12.11
N ILE A 27 3.97 1.69 12.34
CA ILE A 27 3.11 1.57 13.53
C ILE A 27 3.48 0.39 14.42
N SER A 28 4.61 -0.29 14.17
CA SER A 28 5.12 -1.36 15.05
C SER A 28 5.19 -0.98 16.54
N ASP A 29 5.36 0.31 16.86
CA ASP A 29 5.46 0.82 18.23
C ASP A 29 4.09 1.07 18.89
N VAL A 30 3.05 1.30 18.08
CA VAL A 30 1.71 1.69 18.52
C VAL A 30 0.73 0.52 18.47
N SER A 31 0.93 -0.44 17.57
CA SER A 31 0.02 -1.58 17.37
C SER A 31 0.78 -2.87 17.08
N SER A 32 0.50 -3.92 17.85
CA SER A 32 1.00 -5.27 17.59
C SER A 32 0.28 -5.99 16.44
N LEU A 33 -0.75 -5.36 15.86
CA LEU A 33 -1.52 -5.96 14.76
C LEU A 33 -0.82 -5.80 13.40
N SER A 34 0.03 -4.79 13.23
CA SER A 34 0.67 -4.46 11.95
C SER A 34 1.92 -3.62 12.16
N ASP A 35 2.96 -3.84 11.35
CA ASP A 35 4.23 -3.12 11.45
C ASP A 35 4.24 -1.78 10.68
N TYR A 36 3.59 -1.77 9.51
CA TYR A 36 3.58 -0.63 8.59
C TYR A 36 2.18 -0.40 8.04
N MET A 37 1.80 0.87 7.99
CA MET A 37 0.57 1.35 7.38
C MET A 37 0.93 2.22 6.17
N VAL A 38 0.34 1.96 5.02
CA VAL A 38 0.52 2.78 3.82
C VAL A 38 -0.78 3.51 3.53
N ILE A 39 -0.70 4.83 3.43
CA ILE A 39 -1.81 5.71 3.10
C ILE A 39 -1.55 6.27 1.71
N ALA A 40 -2.55 6.22 0.83
CA ALA A 40 -2.49 6.81 -0.50
C ALA A 40 -3.83 7.47 -0.82
N THR A 41 -3.79 8.61 -1.50
CA THR A 41 -4.96 9.36 -1.95
C THR A 41 -5.18 9.15 -3.44
N GLY A 42 -6.35 8.60 -3.80
CA GLY A 42 -6.79 8.47 -5.19
C GLY A 42 -7.58 9.70 -5.66
N ASN A 43 -7.61 9.94 -6.97
CA ASN A 43 -8.29 11.10 -7.54
C ASN A 43 -9.82 10.93 -7.65
N ASN A 44 -10.31 9.69 -7.69
CA ASN A 44 -11.75 9.36 -7.69
C ASN A 44 -11.96 7.92 -7.18
N SER A 45 -13.21 7.55 -6.90
CA SER A 45 -13.54 6.22 -6.34
C SER A 45 -13.08 5.06 -7.22
N THR A 46 -13.17 5.17 -8.55
CA THR A 46 -12.69 4.14 -9.49
C THR A 46 -11.18 4.01 -9.41
N HIS A 47 -10.45 5.13 -9.31
CA HIS A 47 -9.00 5.17 -9.18
C HIS A 47 -8.55 4.53 -7.87
N VAL A 48 -9.18 4.88 -6.75
CA VAL A 48 -8.93 4.23 -5.44
C VAL A 48 -9.17 2.72 -5.54
N LYS A 49 -10.26 2.30 -6.17
CA LYS A 49 -10.59 0.89 -6.32
C LYS A 49 -9.56 0.15 -7.17
N SER A 50 -9.15 0.73 -8.29
CA SER A 50 -8.09 0.17 -9.14
C SER A 50 -6.72 0.12 -8.45
N LEU A 51 -6.40 1.06 -7.55
CA LEU A 51 -5.18 1.04 -6.75
C LEU A 51 -5.21 -0.12 -5.73
N ALA A 52 -6.35 -0.31 -5.05
CA ALA A 52 -6.53 -1.40 -4.10
C ALA A 52 -6.46 -2.78 -4.77
N ASP A 53 -7.12 -2.93 -5.92
CA ASP A 53 -7.13 -4.17 -6.71
C ASP A 53 -5.72 -4.56 -7.18
N ASP A 54 -4.92 -3.57 -7.60
CA ASP A 54 -3.54 -3.79 -8.04
C ASP A 54 -2.62 -4.22 -6.90
N VAL A 55 -2.76 -3.59 -5.73
CA VAL A 55 -2.01 -3.98 -4.52
C VAL A 55 -2.41 -5.38 -4.08
N GLU A 56 -3.70 -5.70 -4.09
CA GLU A 56 -4.19 -7.04 -3.76
C GLU A 56 -3.66 -8.08 -4.73
N PHE A 57 -3.70 -7.81 -6.05
CA PHE A 57 -3.18 -8.69 -7.08
C PHE A 57 -1.68 -8.92 -6.94
N ALA A 58 -0.89 -7.85 -6.77
CA ALA A 58 0.57 -7.94 -6.61
C ALA A 58 0.99 -8.67 -5.33
N LEU A 59 0.19 -8.57 -4.26
CA LEU A 59 0.41 -9.34 -3.02
C LEU A 59 0.03 -10.81 -3.19
N LYS A 60 -1.05 -11.08 -3.92
CA LYS A 60 -1.55 -12.44 -4.17
C LYS A 60 -0.64 -13.24 -5.11
N GLU A 61 -0.03 -12.57 -6.09
CA GLU A 61 0.97 -13.18 -6.99
C GLU A 61 2.31 -13.49 -6.29
N GLN A 62 2.50 -12.94 -5.08
CA GLN A 62 3.70 -13.09 -4.26
C GLN A 62 3.54 -14.04 -3.07
N GLY A 63 2.32 -14.53 -2.83
CA GLY A 63 2.03 -15.59 -1.87
C GLY A 63 2.27 -16.97 -2.47
#